data_AF-A0AAE1YQ00-F1
#
_entry.id   AF-A0AAE1YQ00-F1
#
_cell.length_a   1.000
_cell.length_b   1.000
_cell.length_c   1.000
_cell.angle_alpha   90.00
_cell.angle_beta   90.00
_cell.angle_gamma   90.00
#
_symmetry.space_group_name_H-M   'P 1'
#
loop_
_entity.id
_entity.type
_entity.pdbx_description
1 polymer ?
#
loop_
_entity_poly.entity_id
_entity_poly.type
_entity_poly.pdbx_seq_one_letter_code
_entity_poly.pdbx_strand_id
1 'polypeptide(L)'
;MTSELQKESMDIDSPGGSKESPHRLQGNGVNLYPVSVNDSGEGLPYAPEDWPNPGDKWGWKVGRRTAISGYFLDRYMYLPTRLREAGHKKGFASRLSVEQYIRAKFPGTDIDAFFASFSWRIPSKSSKKGDREAFRHPGEKADDPGSDIYINGVRCKAGNRFCSSLGAGEDHVSEVMFCDLCCSEPRFCRDCCCILCCRIIDKACDGYGYITCEANIEGYACGHSCHIDCALRAYMAGTVGGSIGLDAEYHCRRCDSRTNLVSHVTKLLENCESIVSRDDIEKILKTGICVLRGSKKTSAKQLLHHVELAMSKLKNGTDLEDIWKKDEVSAATAVGLLSNSNGAWGFAKNESQDQETGSPPSKFDHRVETLKLEDEVDQILDSLRKSQEIEYRLAEERLSAQKNYILNLYQQLDKERSDLSRHTSSEDQDSLLDAVLSRADQVKREVSRLKDMAEVAKGFGRVPKHILKEQFGLDIEH
;
A
#
# COMPACT_ATOMS: atom_id res chain seq x y z
N MET A 1 -68.59 48.30 14.84
CA MET A 1 -68.11 49.54 15.49
C MET A 1 -66.60 49.45 15.58
N THR A 2 -65.92 50.41 14.93
CA THR A 2 -64.56 50.95 15.21
C THR A 2 -63.37 49.98 15.30
N SER A 3 -62.21 50.17 14.67
CA SER A 3 -61.67 51.11 13.69
C SER A 3 -60.28 50.57 13.32
N GLU A 4 -59.87 50.76 12.06
CA GLU A 4 -58.54 50.47 11.51
C GLU A 4 -57.42 51.34 12.13
N LEU A 5 -56.17 50.85 12.19
CA LEU A 5 -55.05 51.27 11.30
C LEU A 5 -53.69 50.75 11.77
N GLN A 6 -52.89 50.32 10.78
CA GLN A 6 -51.47 49.96 10.82
C GLN A 6 -50.56 51.19 11.03
N LYS A 7 -49.39 51.01 11.67
CA LYS A 7 -48.04 51.22 11.06
C LYS A 7 -46.88 51.02 12.05
N GLU A 8 -45.83 50.32 11.57
CA GLU A 8 -44.37 50.64 11.58
C GLU A 8 -43.74 51.33 12.81
N SER A 9 -42.51 51.08 13.29
CA SER A 9 -41.32 50.34 12.83
C SER A 9 -40.15 50.59 13.81
N MET A 10 -39.11 49.74 13.72
CA MET A 10 -37.67 49.97 14.01
C MET A 10 -37.09 49.85 15.43
N ASP A 11 -36.31 48.77 15.58
CA ASP A 11 -34.91 48.64 16.04
C ASP A 11 -34.41 49.31 17.34
N ILE A 12 -33.79 48.50 18.21
CA ILE A 12 -32.33 48.51 18.51
C ILE A 12 -31.94 47.28 19.38
N ASP A 13 -31.00 46.51 18.82
CA ASP A 13 -29.92 45.64 19.32
C ASP A 13 -30.06 44.48 20.35
N SER A 14 -29.46 43.37 19.91
CA SER A 14 -29.14 42.06 20.54
C SER A 14 -27.84 42.14 21.40
N PRO A 15 -27.20 41.03 21.89
CA PRO A 15 -27.57 39.60 21.87
C PRO A 15 -27.37 38.84 23.21
N GLY A 16 -28.09 37.72 23.37
CA GLY A 16 -27.94 36.82 24.52
C GLY A 16 -28.34 35.37 24.23
N GLY A 17 -27.53 34.67 23.43
CA GLY A 17 -27.21 33.24 23.61
C GLY A 17 -28.30 32.19 23.42
N SER A 18 -28.40 31.65 22.21
CA SER A 18 -28.87 30.28 21.98
C SER A 18 -27.95 29.59 20.97
N LYS A 19 -27.12 28.65 21.44
CA LYS A 19 -26.32 27.78 20.56
C LYS A 19 -26.97 26.41 20.49
N GLU A 20 -27.22 26.03 19.25
CA GLU A 20 -27.93 24.86 18.76
C GLU A 20 -27.21 23.52 19.00
N SER A 21 -28.03 22.48 18.83
CA SER A 21 -27.81 21.03 18.86
C SER A 21 -26.51 20.50 18.20
N PRO A 22 -25.89 19.42 18.72
CA PRO A 22 -24.74 18.79 18.09
C PRO A 22 -25.15 17.91 16.89
N HIS A 23 -24.32 17.98 15.86
CA HIS A 23 -24.41 17.44 14.51
C HIS A 23 -24.86 15.96 14.40
N ARG A 24 -25.90 15.72 13.57
CA ARG A 24 -26.27 14.39 13.06
C ARG A 24 -25.43 14.06 11.82
N LEU A 25 -24.79 12.90 11.79
CA LEU A 25 -24.06 12.38 10.63
C LEU A 25 -24.74 11.08 10.16
N GLN A 26 -25.16 11.04 8.89
CA GLN A 26 -25.78 9.86 8.28
C GLN A 26 -24.70 8.97 7.64
N GLY A 27 -24.67 7.68 7.98
CA GLY A 27 -23.86 6.67 7.30
C GLY A 27 -24.63 5.36 7.18
N ASN A 28 -24.68 4.77 5.97
CA ASN A 28 -25.32 3.48 5.66
C ASN A 28 -26.79 3.32 6.15
N GLY A 29 -27.57 4.39 6.20
CA GLY A 29 -28.97 4.34 6.67
C GLY A 29 -29.14 4.24 8.19
N VAL A 30 -28.04 4.22 8.97
CA VAL A 30 -28.04 4.19 10.43
C VAL A 30 -27.63 5.56 10.99
N ASN A 31 -28.33 6.01 12.03
CA ASN A 31 -28.08 7.31 12.65
C ASN A 31 -26.81 7.25 13.52
N LEU A 32 -25.73 7.91 13.11
CA LEU A 32 -24.47 7.91 13.84
C LEU A 32 -24.43 9.06 14.85
N TYR A 33 -24.04 8.77 16.09
CA TYR A 33 -23.85 9.75 17.15
C TYR A 33 -22.38 9.79 17.63
N PRO A 34 -21.77 10.98 17.80
CA PRO A 34 -20.40 11.06 18.30
C PRO A 34 -20.24 10.48 19.71
N VAL A 35 -19.14 9.78 19.96
CA VAL A 35 -18.81 9.17 21.27
C VAL A 35 -17.56 9.83 21.89
N SER A 36 -17.37 9.66 23.19
CA SER A 36 -16.23 10.17 23.93
C SER A 36 -15.04 9.19 23.90
N VAL A 37 -13.85 9.72 24.19
CA VAL A 37 -12.64 8.92 24.35
C VAL A 37 -12.84 7.83 25.41
N ASN A 38 -12.42 6.60 25.10
CA ASN A 38 -12.60 5.38 25.92
C ASN A 38 -14.03 4.83 26.04
N ASP A 39 -15.01 5.41 25.35
CA ASP A 39 -16.38 4.87 25.35
C ASP A 39 -16.43 3.46 24.74
N SER A 40 -17.40 2.68 25.22
CA SER A 40 -17.68 1.34 24.71
C SER A 40 -19.18 1.07 24.73
N GLY A 41 -19.62 0.17 23.87
CA GLY A 41 -21.02 -0.27 23.80
C GLY A 41 -21.13 -1.60 23.08
N GLU A 42 -22.36 -2.02 22.81
CA GLU A 42 -22.68 -3.23 22.07
C GLU A 42 -23.73 -2.91 21.00
N GLY A 43 -23.67 -3.62 19.88
CA GLY A 43 -24.64 -3.50 18.80
C GLY A 43 -24.57 -2.21 17.99
N LEU A 44 -25.68 -1.93 17.31
CA LEU A 44 -25.79 -0.85 16.34
C LEU A 44 -25.69 0.53 17.03
N PRO A 45 -25.19 1.56 16.32
CA PRO A 45 -24.80 1.55 14.91
C PRO A 45 -23.34 1.13 14.66
N TYR A 46 -22.55 0.76 15.69
CA TYR A 46 -21.09 0.63 15.59
C TYR A 46 -20.56 -0.80 15.60
N ALA A 47 -21.42 -1.77 15.91
CA ALA A 47 -21.17 -3.20 15.82
C ALA A 47 -22.45 -3.91 15.36
N PRO A 48 -22.34 -5.12 14.79
CA PRO A 48 -23.50 -5.87 14.32
C PRO A 48 -24.34 -6.43 15.47
N GLU A 49 -25.65 -6.56 15.22
CA GLU A 49 -26.63 -7.24 16.07
C GLU A 49 -27.22 -8.43 15.32
N ASP A 50 -27.74 -9.40 16.07
CA ASP A 50 -28.40 -10.60 15.57
C ASP A 50 -27.55 -11.45 14.62
N TRP A 51 -26.22 -11.32 14.73
CA TRP A 51 -25.26 -12.04 13.91
C TRP A 51 -24.13 -12.66 14.76
N PRO A 52 -23.77 -13.95 14.56
CA PRO A 52 -24.31 -14.86 13.54
C PRO A 52 -25.71 -15.40 13.85
N ASN A 53 -26.17 -15.34 15.11
CA ASN A 53 -27.50 -15.79 15.52
C ASN A 53 -28.34 -14.64 16.09
N PRO A 54 -29.68 -14.70 16.00
CA PRO A 54 -30.57 -13.77 16.68
C PRO A 54 -30.23 -13.64 18.18
N GLY A 55 -30.11 -12.41 18.67
CA GLY A 55 -29.71 -12.08 20.03
C GLY A 55 -28.20 -11.92 20.27
N ASP A 56 -27.33 -12.28 19.30
CA ASP A 56 -25.90 -12.02 19.44
C ASP A 56 -25.58 -10.53 19.22
N LYS A 57 -25.01 -9.88 20.24
CA LYS A 57 -24.56 -8.49 20.17
C LYS A 57 -23.05 -8.41 20.20
N TRP A 58 -22.47 -7.79 19.19
CA TRP A 58 -21.03 -7.54 19.15
C TRP A 58 -20.69 -6.28 19.94
N GLY A 59 -19.56 -6.31 20.64
CA GLY A 59 -19.07 -5.15 21.38
C GLY A 59 -18.23 -4.23 20.51
N TRP A 60 -18.24 -2.95 20.81
CA TRP A 60 -17.31 -1.97 20.27
C TRP A 60 -16.70 -1.12 21.40
N LYS A 61 -15.47 -0.66 21.20
CA LYS A 61 -14.80 0.30 22.08
C LYS A 61 -13.95 1.24 21.27
N VAL A 62 -13.93 2.51 21.66
CA VAL A 62 -12.99 3.49 21.14
C VAL A 62 -11.86 3.76 22.12
N GLY A 63 -10.68 4.10 21.61
CA GLY A 63 -9.54 4.54 22.41
C GLY A 63 -9.44 6.06 22.47
N ARG A 64 -8.21 6.57 22.46
CA ARG A 64 -7.93 8.00 22.66
C ARG A 64 -7.72 8.76 21.37
N ARG A 65 -7.32 8.08 20.29
CA ARG A 65 -6.93 8.75 19.05
C ARG A 65 -8.10 8.97 18.10
N THR A 66 -8.16 10.17 17.55
CA THR A 66 -9.18 10.61 16.58
C THR A 66 -8.50 11.24 15.37
N ALA A 67 -8.90 10.84 14.17
CA ALA A 67 -8.45 11.46 12.93
C ALA A 67 -8.94 12.92 12.84
N ILE A 68 -8.26 13.73 12.02
CA ILE A 68 -8.68 15.11 11.72
C ILE A 68 -10.10 15.14 11.14
N SER A 69 -10.50 14.08 10.45
CA SER A 69 -11.87 13.87 9.94
C SER A 69 -12.93 13.66 11.03
N GLY A 70 -12.56 13.64 12.31
CA GLY A 70 -13.50 13.55 13.43
C GLY A 70 -13.93 12.14 13.79
N TYR A 71 -13.21 11.09 13.37
CA TYR A 71 -13.52 9.68 13.70
C TYR A 71 -12.41 9.04 14.53
N PHE A 72 -12.76 8.08 15.39
CA PHE A 72 -11.77 7.32 16.18
C PHE A 72 -10.93 6.40 15.29
N LEU A 73 -9.61 6.50 15.46
CA LEU A 73 -8.63 5.59 14.87
C LEU A 73 -8.46 4.33 15.72
N ASP A 74 -8.51 4.50 17.05
CA ASP A 74 -8.49 3.40 18.01
C ASP A 74 -9.90 2.83 18.13
N ARG A 75 -10.24 1.86 17.29
CA ARG A 75 -11.53 1.18 17.34
C ARG A 75 -11.33 -0.32 17.48
N TYR A 76 -11.98 -0.90 18.47
CA TYR A 76 -11.93 -2.32 18.78
C TYR A 76 -13.32 -2.93 18.65
N MET A 77 -13.39 -4.14 18.09
CA MET A 77 -14.60 -4.94 18.04
C MET A 77 -14.44 -6.20 18.88
N TYR A 78 -15.49 -6.62 19.57
CA TYR A 78 -15.45 -7.77 20.46
C TYR A 78 -16.55 -8.75 20.10
N LEU A 79 -16.24 -10.04 20.25
CA LEU A 79 -17.19 -11.12 20.03
C LEU A 79 -18.38 -11.02 21.00
N PRO A 80 -19.58 -11.48 20.59
CA PRO A 80 -20.69 -11.75 21.47
C PRO A 80 -20.28 -12.69 22.60
N THR A 81 -20.87 -12.52 23.79
CA THR A 81 -20.55 -13.31 24.99
C THR A 81 -20.57 -14.81 24.73
N ARG A 82 -21.52 -15.29 23.91
CA ARG A 82 -21.66 -16.70 23.52
C ARG A 82 -20.47 -17.25 22.73
N LEU A 83 -19.78 -16.40 21.96
CA LEU A 83 -18.63 -16.76 21.15
C LEU A 83 -17.29 -16.52 21.88
N ARG A 84 -17.32 -16.05 23.13
CA ARG A 84 -16.11 -15.87 23.95
C ARG A 84 -15.77 -17.20 24.62
N GLU A 85 -14.67 -17.82 24.21
CA GLU A 85 -14.07 -18.93 24.94
C GLU A 85 -13.55 -18.43 26.30
N ALA A 86 -13.73 -19.23 27.36
CA ALA A 86 -13.36 -18.85 28.73
C ALA A 86 -11.85 -18.52 28.81
N GLY A 87 -11.53 -17.24 29.04
CA GLY A 87 -10.16 -16.75 29.20
C GLY A 87 -9.63 -15.84 28.08
N HIS A 88 -10.32 -15.73 26.92
CA HIS A 88 -9.84 -14.92 25.80
C HIS A 88 -10.79 -13.76 25.45
N LYS A 89 -10.45 -12.54 25.90
CA LYS A 89 -11.03 -11.30 25.35
C LYS A 89 -10.35 -10.97 24.02
N LYS A 90 -10.72 -11.67 22.94
CA LYS A 90 -10.20 -11.35 21.59
C LYS A 90 -10.88 -10.08 21.08
N GLY A 91 -10.22 -8.93 21.31
CA GLY A 91 -10.57 -7.65 20.71
C GLY A 91 -9.91 -7.53 19.33
N PHE A 92 -10.68 -7.21 18.31
CA PHE A 92 -10.20 -6.99 16.95
C PHE A 92 -9.96 -5.50 16.71
N ALA A 93 -8.71 -5.12 16.52
CA ALA A 93 -8.31 -3.73 16.28
C ALA A 93 -8.36 -3.33 14.78
N SER A 94 -8.53 -4.29 13.87
CA SER A 94 -8.53 -4.02 12.42
C SER A 94 -9.67 -4.73 11.70
N ARG A 95 -10.17 -4.12 10.63
CA ARG A 95 -11.21 -4.69 9.76
C ARG A 95 -10.77 -6.03 9.16
N LEU A 96 -9.51 -6.11 8.72
CA LEU A 96 -8.92 -7.35 8.20
C LEU A 96 -8.91 -8.48 9.23
N SER A 97 -8.61 -8.19 10.50
CA SER A 97 -8.61 -9.22 11.55
C SER A 97 -10.00 -9.79 11.83
N VAL A 98 -11.05 -8.95 11.71
CA VAL A 98 -12.45 -9.39 11.79
C VAL A 98 -12.80 -10.23 10.57
N GLU A 99 -12.43 -9.78 9.37
CA GLU A 99 -12.68 -10.50 8.12
C GLU A 99 -12.04 -11.90 8.12
N GLN A 100 -10.76 -12.00 8.49
CA GLN A 100 -10.06 -13.27 8.61
C GLN A 100 -10.73 -14.19 9.62
N TYR A 101 -11.18 -13.66 10.76
CA TYR A 101 -11.92 -14.42 11.77
C TYR A 101 -13.25 -14.96 11.24
N ILE A 102 -14.03 -14.12 10.56
CA ILE A 102 -15.34 -14.50 10.01
C ILE A 102 -15.16 -15.55 8.92
N ARG A 103 -14.22 -15.37 7.99
CA ARG A 103 -13.95 -16.38 6.94
C ARG A 103 -13.52 -17.72 7.52
N ALA A 104 -12.76 -17.71 8.61
CA ALA A 104 -12.30 -18.94 9.26
C ALA A 104 -13.40 -19.66 10.06
N LYS A 105 -14.24 -18.93 10.81
CA LYS A 105 -15.24 -19.52 11.72
C LYS A 105 -16.64 -19.67 11.10
N PHE A 106 -16.98 -18.86 10.10
CA PHE A 106 -18.28 -18.82 9.42
C PHE A 106 -18.07 -18.81 7.90
N PRO A 107 -17.55 -19.91 7.32
CA PRO A 107 -17.29 -20.01 5.88
C PRO A 107 -18.60 -19.84 5.10
N GLY A 108 -18.57 -19.06 4.01
CA GLY A 108 -19.75 -18.74 3.20
C GLY A 108 -20.49 -17.47 3.61
N THR A 109 -20.03 -16.76 4.65
CA THR A 109 -20.57 -15.44 5.00
C THR A 109 -20.22 -14.41 3.92
N ASP A 110 -21.22 -13.66 3.47
CA ASP A 110 -20.99 -12.44 2.70
C ASP A 110 -20.38 -11.35 3.61
N ILE A 111 -19.08 -11.13 3.43
CA ILE A 111 -18.27 -10.19 4.21
C ILE A 111 -18.71 -8.75 3.95
N ASP A 112 -19.12 -8.43 2.73
CA ASP A 112 -19.52 -7.08 2.36
C ASP A 112 -20.87 -6.74 2.98
N ALA A 113 -21.83 -7.66 2.93
CA ALA A 113 -23.11 -7.53 3.63
C ALA A 113 -22.92 -7.41 5.16
N PHE A 114 -22.01 -8.21 5.75
CA PHE A 114 -21.68 -8.13 7.17
C PHE A 114 -21.21 -6.72 7.56
N PHE A 115 -20.24 -6.15 6.84
CA PHE A 115 -19.73 -4.82 7.15
C PHE A 115 -20.64 -3.68 6.70
N ALA A 116 -21.59 -3.93 5.79
CA ALA A 116 -22.62 -2.96 5.43
C ALA A 116 -23.69 -2.80 6.52
N SER A 117 -23.90 -3.84 7.34
CA SER A 117 -24.94 -3.85 8.39
C SER A 117 -24.70 -2.87 9.55
N PHE A 118 -23.49 -2.34 9.71
CA PHE A 118 -23.14 -1.36 10.76
C PHE A 118 -22.07 -0.37 10.26
N SER A 119 -21.89 0.74 10.96
CA SER A 119 -20.79 1.66 10.67
C SER A 119 -19.49 1.20 11.35
N TRP A 120 -18.51 0.82 10.53
CA TRP A 120 -17.16 0.61 11.04
C TRP A 120 -16.53 1.91 11.56
N ARG A 121 -16.88 3.10 11.07
CA ARG A 121 -16.30 4.35 11.57
C ARG A 121 -17.13 4.90 12.73
N ILE A 122 -16.47 5.22 13.84
CA ILE A 122 -17.12 5.79 15.04
C ILE A 122 -16.75 7.27 15.16
N PRO A 123 -17.70 8.22 15.06
CA PRO A 123 -17.42 9.65 15.17
C PRO A 123 -17.02 10.03 16.61
N SER A 124 -16.16 11.03 16.74
CA SER A 124 -15.70 11.58 18.01
C SER A 124 -16.39 12.88 18.37
N LYS A 125 -16.69 13.06 19.66
CA LYS A 125 -16.98 14.38 20.23
C LYS A 125 -15.67 15.17 20.23
N SER A 126 -15.50 16.08 19.28
CA SER A 126 -14.30 16.91 19.14
C SER A 126 -14.05 17.74 20.42
N SER A 127 -13.20 17.25 21.30
CA SER A 127 -12.73 18.01 22.45
C SER A 127 -11.67 19.01 21.98
N LYS A 128 -12.03 20.30 21.91
CA LYS A 128 -11.04 21.37 21.79
C LYS A 128 -10.08 21.27 22.99
N LYS A 129 -8.77 21.18 22.72
CA LYS A 129 -7.72 21.21 23.75
C LYS A 129 -7.83 22.53 24.53
N GLY A 130 -7.99 22.41 25.85
CA GLY A 130 -7.66 23.45 26.82
C GLY A 130 -6.91 22.77 27.96
N ASP A 131 -5.83 23.39 28.41
CA ASP A 131 -4.95 22.97 29.50
C ASP A 131 -5.66 22.23 30.63
N ARG A 132 -5.04 21.13 31.08
CA ARG A 132 -5.04 20.79 32.51
C ARG A 132 -3.82 19.97 32.86
N GLU A 133 -2.83 20.72 33.34
CA GLU A 133 -1.78 20.28 34.24
C GLU A 133 -2.31 19.56 35.49
N ALA A 134 -1.39 18.75 36.05
CA ALA A 134 -1.28 18.34 37.44
C ALA A 134 -2.45 17.53 38.05
N PHE A 135 -2.23 16.22 38.19
CA PHE A 135 -2.41 15.54 39.48
C PHE A 135 -1.40 14.39 39.61
N ARG A 136 -0.39 14.59 40.46
CA ARG A 136 0.32 13.51 41.16
C ARG A 136 -0.64 12.86 42.16
N HIS A 137 -0.51 11.56 42.39
CA HIS A 137 -0.46 10.92 43.72
C HIS A 137 0.08 9.48 43.62
N PRO A 138 0.56 8.88 44.73
CA PRO A 138 1.77 8.04 44.77
C PRO A 138 1.55 6.56 45.20
N GLY A 139 2.58 5.72 45.00
CA GLY A 139 2.72 4.33 45.49
C GLY A 139 2.31 3.29 44.42
N GLU A 140 3.03 2.21 44.13
CA GLU A 140 3.84 1.33 45.00
C GLU A 140 5.13 0.84 44.31
N LYS A 141 6.08 0.41 45.16
CA LYS A 141 7.44 -0.05 44.85
C LYS A 141 7.49 -1.52 44.45
N ALA A 142 8.54 -1.88 43.70
CA ALA A 142 9.47 -3.02 43.86
C ALA A 142 9.97 -3.43 42.46
N ASP A 143 11.24 -3.62 42.12
CA ASP A 143 12.54 -3.42 42.77
C ASP A 143 13.55 -3.23 41.62
N ASP A 144 14.56 -2.39 41.86
CA ASP A 144 15.82 -2.35 41.11
C ASP A 144 16.83 -3.24 41.87
N PRO A 145 17.80 -3.89 41.18
CA PRO A 145 19.14 -3.35 41.33
C PRO A 145 19.97 -3.42 40.04
N GLY A 146 20.44 -2.26 39.59
CA GLY A 146 21.45 -2.14 38.55
C GLY A 146 21.82 -0.69 38.27
N SER A 147 22.36 -0.02 39.29
CA SER A 147 22.86 1.36 39.26
C SER A 147 23.76 1.66 38.06
N ASP A 148 23.44 2.74 37.32
CA ASP A 148 24.46 3.74 36.98
C ASP A 148 23.85 5.10 36.60
N ILE A 149 24.18 6.08 37.43
CA ILE A 149 24.41 7.50 37.18
C ILE A 149 23.33 8.28 36.41
N TYR A 150 22.61 9.11 37.16
CA TYR A 150 21.76 10.20 36.67
C TYR A 150 22.62 11.26 35.97
N ILE A 151 22.63 11.24 34.64
CA ILE A 151 22.89 12.42 33.82
C ILE A 151 21.63 12.68 32.99
N ASN A 152 21.21 13.94 33.04
CA ASN A 152 20.04 14.52 32.40
C ASN A 152 20.21 14.51 30.86
N GLY A 153 20.21 13.34 30.24
CA GLY A 153 20.42 13.14 28.81
C GLY A 153 19.30 12.32 28.20
N VAL A 154 18.76 12.79 27.07
CA VAL A 154 17.78 12.09 26.24
C VAL A 154 18.16 10.62 26.13
N ARG A 155 17.28 9.71 26.58
CA ARG A 155 17.50 8.26 26.50
C ARG A 155 16.63 7.70 25.38
N CYS A 156 17.21 6.82 24.56
CA CYS A 156 16.45 6.09 23.55
C CYS A 156 15.33 5.29 24.23
N LYS A 157 14.10 5.37 23.70
CA LYS A 157 12.94 4.62 24.24
C LYS A 157 13.24 3.12 24.38
N ALA A 158 14.00 2.55 23.45
CA ALA A 158 14.39 1.15 23.42
C ALA A 158 15.59 0.81 24.31
N GLY A 159 16.19 1.79 25.01
CA GLY A 159 17.39 1.59 25.81
C GLY A 159 18.67 1.42 25.00
N ASN A 160 18.65 1.65 23.68
CA ASN A 160 19.85 1.58 22.85
C ASN A 160 20.74 2.82 23.07
N ARG A 161 21.91 2.61 23.67
CA ARG A 161 22.91 3.66 23.95
C ARG A 161 23.57 4.26 22.69
N PHE A 162 23.45 3.59 21.54
CA PHE A 162 23.99 4.03 20.25
C PHE A 162 22.89 4.46 19.27
N CYS A 163 21.70 4.77 19.77
CA CYS A 163 20.60 5.15 18.90
C CYS A 163 20.87 6.52 18.26
N SER A 164 20.62 6.65 16.96
CA SER A 164 20.75 7.91 16.21
C SER A 164 19.86 9.03 16.77
N SER A 165 18.76 8.69 17.45
CA SER A 165 17.91 9.66 18.17
C SER A 165 18.62 10.36 19.34
N LEU A 166 19.79 9.89 19.77
CA LEU A 166 20.56 10.48 20.88
C LEU A 166 21.57 11.53 20.43
N GLY A 167 21.88 11.60 19.13
CA GLY A 167 22.88 12.52 18.57
C GLY A 167 22.30 13.69 17.76
N ALA A 168 20.99 13.73 17.53
CA ALA A 168 20.35 14.81 16.79
C ALA A 168 20.13 16.02 17.72
N GLY A 169 20.96 17.05 17.59
CA GLY A 169 20.69 18.38 18.15
C GLY A 169 19.37 18.94 17.61
N GLU A 170 18.75 19.84 18.38
CA GLU A 170 17.35 20.29 18.25
C GLU A 170 16.97 21.02 16.93
N ASP A 171 17.84 21.10 15.92
CA ASP A 171 17.62 21.95 14.73
C ASP A 171 17.28 21.24 13.41
N HIS A 172 17.08 19.92 13.40
CA HIS A 172 16.47 19.25 12.24
C HIS A 172 15.05 18.80 12.58
N VAL A 173 14.07 19.63 12.20
CA VAL A 173 12.67 19.24 12.07
C VAL A 173 12.63 18.08 11.07
N SER A 174 12.72 16.87 11.59
CA SER A 174 12.79 15.67 10.75
C SER A 174 11.46 15.54 10.01
N GLU A 175 11.51 15.62 8.69
CA GLU A 175 10.41 15.35 7.73
C GLU A 175 10.01 13.86 7.75
N VAL A 176 9.77 13.31 8.95
CA VAL A 176 9.53 11.88 9.19
C VAL A 176 8.16 11.71 9.81
N MET A 177 7.36 10.85 9.19
CA MET A 177 5.96 10.64 9.52
C MET A 177 5.79 10.28 11.01
N PHE A 178 4.87 10.98 11.68
CA PHE A 178 4.46 10.62 13.03
C PHE A 178 3.79 9.24 13.02
N CYS A 179 4.31 8.32 13.83
CA CYS A 179 3.76 6.98 13.96
C CYS A 179 3.50 6.67 15.42
N ASP A 180 2.23 6.48 15.71
CA ASP A 180 1.65 6.24 17.02
C ASP A 180 1.02 4.83 17.10
N LEU A 181 1.28 4.00 16.09
CA LEU A 181 1.03 2.55 16.12
C LEU A 181 2.17 1.80 16.82
N CYS A 182 3.40 1.96 16.32
CA CYS A 182 4.57 1.25 16.85
C CYS A 182 5.40 2.16 17.75
N CYS A 183 5.58 3.45 17.42
CA CYS A 183 6.46 4.35 18.19
C CYS A 183 5.83 4.89 19.49
N SER A 184 4.56 4.56 19.74
CA SER A 184 3.86 4.76 21.00
C SER A 184 4.14 3.62 22.01
N GLU A 185 4.58 2.45 21.54
CA GLU A 185 4.84 1.30 22.40
C GLU A 185 6.04 1.56 23.33
N PRO A 186 5.92 1.24 24.64
CA PRO A 186 7.03 1.35 25.55
C PRO A 186 8.15 0.40 25.11
N ARG A 187 9.39 0.91 25.05
CA ARG A 187 10.58 0.20 24.55
C ARG A 187 10.68 0.02 23.04
N PHE A 188 9.78 0.60 22.24
CA PHE A 188 9.97 0.69 20.80
C PHE A 188 10.56 2.06 20.42
N CYS A 189 11.64 2.05 19.66
CA CYS A 189 12.23 3.24 19.05
C CYS A 189 12.26 3.06 17.53
N ARG A 190 11.60 3.96 16.79
CA ARG A 190 11.56 3.93 15.32
C ARG A 190 12.96 3.79 14.71
N ASP A 191 13.91 4.52 15.28
CA ASP A 191 15.23 4.67 14.67
C ASP A 191 16.15 3.49 14.95
N CYS A 192 15.81 2.58 15.87
CA CYS A 192 16.64 1.41 16.17
C CYS A 192 15.89 0.11 16.39
N CYS A 193 14.56 0.06 16.34
CA CYS A 193 13.80 -1.18 16.50
C CYS A 193 13.31 -1.70 15.14
N CYS A 194 13.32 -3.03 15.00
CA CYS A 194 12.63 -3.70 13.92
C CYS A 194 11.11 -3.65 14.16
N ILE A 195 10.34 -3.12 13.20
CA ILE A 195 8.86 -3.04 13.27
C ILE A 195 8.16 -4.40 13.42
N LEU A 196 8.83 -5.50 13.05
CA LEU A 196 8.23 -6.84 13.04
C LEU A 196 8.47 -7.61 14.35
N CYS A 197 9.65 -7.48 14.96
CA CYS A 197 10.00 -8.21 16.19
C CYS A 197 10.24 -7.32 17.41
N CYS A 198 10.17 -6.00 17.23
CA CYS A 198 10.39 -4.96 18.25
C CYS A 198 11.79 -4.96 18.89
N ARG A 199 12.71 -5.82 18.43
CA ARG A 199 14.09 -5.87 18.94
C ARG A 199 14.96 -4.80 18.27
N ILE A 200 16.01 -4.41 18.99
CA ILE A 200 17.01 -3.47 18.49
C ILE A 200 17.71 -4.08 17.27
N ILE A 201 17.83 -3.29 16.22
CA ILE A 201 18.64 -3.55 15.04
C ILE A 201 20.06 -3.12 15.38
N ASP A 202 20.99 -4.06 15.24
CA ASP A 202 22.40 -3.74 15.34
C ASP A 202 22.83 -2.95 14.10
N LYS A 203 23.12 -1.65 14.30
CA LYS A 203 23.61 -0.75 13.25
C LYS A 203 25.13 -0.75 13.14
N ALA A 204 25.85 -1.41 14.05
CA ALA A 204 27.31 -1.54 13.95
C ALA A 204 27.73 -2.46 12.80
N CYS A 205 26.82 -3.32 12.35
CA CYS A 205 26.90 -4.09 11.12
C CYS A 205 26.41 -3.21 9.96
N ASP A 206 27.33 -2.54 9.25
CA ASP A 206 27.15 -1.57 8.12
C ASP A 206 25.96 -1.78 7.16
N GLY A 207 24.73 -1.67 7.64
CA GLY A 207 23.51 -1.67 6.85
C GLY A 207 23.03 -3.02 6.30
N TYR A 208 23.72 -4.15 6.54
CA TYR A 208 23.43 -5.38 5.79
C TYR A 208 22.31 -6.26 6.32
N GLY A 209 21.91 -6.07 7.58
CA GLY A 209 20.90 -6.91 8.23
C GLY A 209 19.47 -6.35 8.22
N TYR A 210 19.26 -5.15 7.68
CA TYR A 210 17.98 -4.45 7.83
C TYR A 210 17.60 -3.59 6.62
N ILE A 211 16.30 -3.36 6.46
CA ILE A 211 15.71 -2.46 5.46
C ILE A 211 15.00 -1.33 6.20
N THR A 212 15.17 -0.09 5.72
CA THR A 212 14.40 1.08 6.18
C THR A 212 13.43 1.51 5.08
N CYS A 213 12.18 1.77 5.45
CA CYS A 213 11.18 2.24 4.50
C CYS A 213 11.36 3.73 4.20
N GLU A 214 11.77 4.04 2.97
CA GLU A 214 12.02 5.41 2.49
C GLU A 214 10.83 6.04 1.76
N ALA A 215 9.66 5.36 1.76
CA ALA A 215 8.47 5.89 1.10
C ALA A 215 8.05 7.25 1.68
N ASN A 216 7.80 8.20 0.77
CA ASN A 216 7.27 9.52 1.07
C ASN A 216 5.73 9.48 1.02
N ILE A 217 5.10 9.91 2.11
CA ILE A 217 3.65 9.97 2.26
C ILE A 217 3.32 11.40 2.66
N GLU A 218 2.69 12.15 1.77
CA GLU A 218 2.24 13.52 2.02
C GLU A 218 3.38 14.47 2.49
N GLY A 219 4.59 14.29 1.97
CA GLY A 219 5.76 15.11 2.30
C GLY A 219 6.61 14.58 3.45
N TYR A 220 6.29 13.40 4.00
CA TYR A 220 7.02 12.80 5.11
C TYR A 220 7.52 11.39 4.81
N ALA A 221 8.77 11.08 5.17
CA ALA A 221 9.31 9.73 5.06
C ALA A 221 8.72 8.79 6.14
N CYS A 222 8.40 7.54 5.76
CA CYS A 222 7.89 6.55 6.72
C CYS A 222 8.91 6.19 7.81
N GLY A 223 10.16 5.92 7.43
CA GLY A 223 11.30 5.75 8.35
C GLY A 223 11.28 4.50 9.24
N HIS A 224 10.38 3.54 9.03
CA HIS A 224 10.36 2.31 9.82
C HIS A 224 11.37 1.29 9.28
N SER A 225 12.17 0.73 10.18
CA SER A 225 13.16 -0.29 9.84
C SER A 225 12.70 -1.69 10.24
N CYS A 226 13.21 -2.71 9.54
CA CYS A 226 13.02 -4.11 9.91
C CYS A 226 14.26 -4.94 9.59
N HIS A 227 14.50 -6.02 10.35
CA HIS A 227 15.49 -7.01 9.93
C HIS A 227 15.03 -7.69 8.63
N ILE A 228 15.95 -7.91 7.69
CA ILE A 228 15.65 -8.63 6.45
C ILE A 228 15.11 -10.02 6.77
N ASP A 229 15.72 -10.74 7.70
CA ASP A 229 15.27 -12.06 8.16
C ASP A 229 13.86 -12.04 8.77
N CYS A 230 13.49 -10.95 9.45
CA CYS A 230 12.12 -10.81 9.95
C CYS A 230 11.13 -10.60 8.80
N ALA A 231 11.49 -9.80 7.81
CA ALA A 231 10.65 -9.54 6.65
C ALA A 231 10.46 -10.80 5.78
N LEU A 232 11.54 -11.54 5.50
CA LEU A 232 11.49 -12.80 4.76
C LEU A 232 10.60 -13.84 5.45
N ARG A 233 10.80 -14.06 6.77
CA ARG A 233 9.96 -15.00 7.54
C ARG A 233 8.50 -14.60 7.65
N ALA A 234 8.22 -13.30 7.60
CA ALA A 234 6.86 -12.76 7.62
C ALA A 234 6.22 -12.69 6.23
N TYR A 235 6.89 -13.18 5.17
CA TYR A 235 6.45 -13.05 3.78
C TYR A 235 6.21 -11.59 3.35
N MET A 236 6.99 -10.67 3.93
CA MET A 236 6.97 -9.24 3.63
C MET A 236 8.18 -8.80 2.79
N ALA A 237 9.10 -9.70 2.47
CA ALA A 237 10.24 -9.44 1.59
C ALA A 237 10.51 -10.62 0.63
N GLY A 238 11.13 -10.33 -0.51
CA GLY A 238 11.55 -11.31 -1.52
C GLY A 238 10.50 -11.50 -2.62
N THR A 239 10.50 -12.68 -3.25
CA THR A 239 9.47 -13.06 -4.22
C THR A 239 8.37 -13.87 -3.52
N VAL A 240 7.19 -13.28 -3.38
CA VAL A 240 6.06 -13.83 -2.60
C VAL A 240 4.80 -13.85 -3.47
N GLY A 241 4.23 -15.03 -3.67
CA GLY A 241 2.98 -15.22 -4.42
C GLY A 241 1.72 -14.79 -3.66
N GLY A 242 0.55 -15.01 -4.24
CA GLY A 242 -0.75 -14.68 -3.63
C GLY A 242 -1.13 -13.20 -3.78
N SER A 243 -1.99 -12.69 -2.90
CA SER A 243 -2.58 -11.34 -3.02
C SER A 243 -1.59 -10.19 -2.81
N ILE A 244 -0.45 -10.43 -2.15
CA ILE A 244 0.59 -9.41 -1.96
C ILE A 244 1.43 -9.29 -3.24
N GLY A 245 1.79 -10.42 -3.87
CA GLY A 245 2.47 -10.43 -5.17
C GLY A 245 3.75 -9.59 -5.18
N LEU A 246 4.77 -10.02 -4.44
CA LEU A 246 6.10 -9.38 -4.41
C LEU A 246 7.04 -10.06 -5.40
N ASP A 247 7.91 -9.27 -6.04
CA ASP A 247 8.97 -9.77 -6.91
C ASP A 247 10.31 -9.08 -6.57
N ALA A 248 11.14 -9.74 -5.75
CA ALA A 248 12.36 -9.16 -5.15
C ALA A 248 12.10 -7.80 -4.48
N GLU A 249 11.02 -7.71 -3.69
CA GLU A 249 10.54 -6.46 -3.07
C GLU A 249 10.30 -6.63 -1.58
N TYR A 250 10.33 -5.53 -0.83
CA TYR A 250 9.87 -5.44 0.55
C TYR A 250 8.56 -4.65 0.62
N HIS A 251 7.61 -5.15 1.39
CA HIS A 251 6.34 -4.50 1.69
C HIS A 251 6.36 -3.95 3.12
N CYS A 252 6.21 -2.64 3.28
CA CYS A 252 6.30 -1.99 4.58
C CYS A 252 5.06 -2.21 5.43
N ARG A 253 5.22 -2.76 6.64
CA ARG A 253 4.11 -3.07 7.56
C ARG A 253 3.30 -1.84 8.01
N ARG A 254 3.89 -0.64 7.95
CA ARG A 254 3.29 0.61 8.45
C ARG A 254 2.45 1.33 7.40
N CYS A 255 2.98 1.43 6.19
CA CYS A 255 2.46 2.29 5.13
C CYS A 255 2.15 1.55 3.84
N ASP A 256 2.34 0.24 3.81
CA ASP A 256 2.02 -0.65 2.69
C ASP A 256 2.77 -0.35 1.38
N SER A 257 3.72 0.59 1.42
CA SER A 257 4.60 0.91 0.30
C SER A 257 5.55 -0.26 0.01
N ARG A 258 5.96 -0.35 -1.25
CA ARG A 258 6.93 -1.35 -1.70
C ARG A 258 8.30 -0.73 -1.90
N THR A 259 9.34 -1.49 -1.60
CA THR A 259 10.74 -1.12 -1.80
C THR A 259 11.41 -2.18 -2.64
N ASN A 260 12.04 -1.79 -3.75
CA ASN A 260 12.83 -2.71 -4.58
C ASN A 260 14.06 -3.17 -3.78
N LEU A 261 14.26 -4.48 -3.66
CA LEU A 261 15.39 -5.04 -2.92
C LEU A 261 16.58 -5.41 -3.80
N VAL A 262 16.49 -5.34 -5.13
CA VAL A 262 17.63 -5.60 -6.03
C VAL A 262 18.76 -4.62 -5.72
N SER A 263 18.47 -3.32 -5.70
CA SER A 263 19.44 -2.29 -5.35
C SER A 263 19.99 -2.44 -3.93
N HIS A 264 19.15 -2.89 -2.99
CA HIS A 264 19.57 -3.18 -1.63
C HIS A 264 20.62 -4.31 -1.62
N VAL A 265 20.34 -5.45 -2.25
CA VAL A 265 21.27 -6.59 -2.35
C VAL A 265 22.54 -6.21 -3.10
N THR A 266 22.48 -5.39 -4.15
CA THR A 266 23.67 -4.87 -4.84
C THR A 266 24.59 -4.12 -3.88
N LYS A 267 24.04 -3.18 -3.09
CA LYS A 267 24.82 -2.45 -2.07
C LYS A 267 25.39 -3.39 -1.01
N LEU A 268 24.66 -4.45 -0.63
CA LEU A 268 25.17 -5.45 0.31
C LEU A 268 26.40 -6.16 -0.24
N LEU A 269 26.42 -6.49 -1.54
CA LEU A 269 27.55 -7.16 -2.18
C LEU A 269 28.76 -6.24 -2.30
N GLU A 270 28.58 -4.98 -2.65
CA GLU A 270 29.66 -3.98 -2.69
C GLU A 270 30.30 -3.84 -1.30
N ASN A 271 29.50 -3.82 -0.24
CA ASN A 271 30.00 -3.79 1.13
C ASN A 271 30.69 -5.10 1.55
N CYS A 272 30.40 -6.24 0.92
CA CYS A 272 31.11 -7.48 1.23
C CYS A 272 32.58 -7.45 0.80
N GLU A 273 32.96 -6.56 -0.12
CA GLU A 273 34.35 -6.39 -0.55
C GLU A 273 35.25 -5.83 0.58
N SER A 274 34.67 -5.14 1.56
CA SER A 274 35.39 -4.58 2.72
C SER A 274 35.29 -5.43 4.00
N ILE A 275 34.51 -6.52 3.99
CA ILE A 275 34.31 -7.38 5.16
C ILE A 275 35.42 -8.44 5.25
N VAL A 276 36.04 -8.55 6.42
CA VAL A 276 37.14 -9.51 6.68
C VAL A 276 36.62 -10.86 7.20
N SER A 277 35.36 -10.91 7.65
CA SER A 277 34.74 -12.09 8.27
C SER A 277 34.05 -12.99 7.25
N ARG A 278 34.59 -14.20 7.05
CA ARG A 278 34.02 -15.21 6.13
C ARG A 278 32.59 -15.62 6.53
N ASP A 279 32.30 -15.73 7.82
CA ASP A 279 30.97 -16.11 8.33
C ASP A 279 29.92 -15.03 8.04
N ASP A 280 30.30 -13.76 8.15
CA ASP A 280 29.42 -12.63 7.84
C ASP A 280 29.15 -12.54 6.34
N ILE A 281 30.16 -12.73 5.50
CA ILE A 281 30.00 -12.82 4.04
C ILE A 281 29.04 -13.96 3.69
N GLU A 282 29.20 -15.14 4.29
CA GLU A 282 28.31 -16.27 4.05
C GLU A 282 26.86 -15.92 4.41
N LYS A 283 26.64 -15.26 5.54
CA LYS A 283 25.31 -14.84 5.99
C LYS A 283 24.68 -13.82 5.05
N ILE A 284 25.45 -12.84 4.58
CA ILE A 284 24.96 -11.83 3.64
C ILE A 284 24.59 -12.49 2.31
N LEU A 285 25.45 -13.34 1.76
CA LEU A 285 25.19 -14.04 0.51
C LEU A 285 23.95 -14.95 0.61
N LYS A 286 23.76 -15.68 1.73
CA LYS A 286 22.52 -16.45 1.98
C LYS A 286 21.28 -15.57 1.97
N THR A 287 21.36 -14.39 2.60
CA THR A 287 20.26 -13.43 2.64
C THR A 287 19.93 -12.91 1.24
N GLY A 288 20.94 -12.53 0.46
CA GLY A 288 20.79 -12.10 -0.93
C GLY A 288 20.14 -13.18 -1.80
N ILE A 289 20.57 -14.44 -1.68
CA ILE A 289 19.94 -15.57 -2.37
C ILE A 289 18.46 -15.68 -2.00
N CYS A 290 18.12 -15.60 -0.72
CA CYS A 290 16.72 -15.69 -0.27
C CYS A 290 15.84 -14.55 -0.81
N VAL A 291 16.38 -13.33 -0.91
CA VAL A 291 15.66 -12.16 -1.44
C VAL A 291 15.40 -12.27 -2.94
N LEU A 292 16.38 -12.72 -3.72
CA LEU A 292 16.33 -12.71 -5.18
C LEU A 292 15.72 -13.98 -5.79
N ARG A 293 15.71 -15.09 -5.05
CA ARG A 293 15.26 -16.38 -5.56
C ARG A 293 13.82 -16.34 -6.06
N GLY A 294 13.62 -16.87 -7.27
CA GLY A 294 12.30 -16.97 -7.90
C GLY A 294 11.82 -15.70 -8.58
N SER A 295 12.63 -14.63 -8.56
CA SER A 295 12.27 -13.37 -9.19
C SER A 295 12.08 -13.50 -10.70
N LYS A 296 11.15 -12.72 -11.26
CA LYS A 296 10.95 -12.66 -12.73
C LYS A 296 11.81 -11.59 -13.39
N LYS A 297 12.20 -10.54 -12.64
CA LYS A 297 13.09 -9.45 -13.06
C LYS A 297 14.43 -9.98 -13.57
N THR A 298 14.92 -9.44 -14.67
CA THR A 298 16.20 -9.84 -15.27
C THR A 298 17.38 -9.43 -14.39
N SER A 299 17.36 -8.21 -13.84
CA SER A 299 18.37 -7.69 -12.92
C SER A 299 18.53 -8.58 -11.69
N ALA A 300 17.41 -9.02 -11.09
CA ALA A 300 17.41 -9.92 -9.94
C ALA A 300 18.01 -11.30 -10.26
N LYS A 301 17.73 -11.86 -11.45
CA LYS A 301 18.29 -13.15 -11.90
C LYS A 301 19.80 -13.07 -12.14
N GLN A 302 20.26 -12.01 -12.81
CA GLN A 302 21.69 -11.80 -13.02
C GLN A 302 22.43 -11.62 -11.69
N LEU A 303 21.86 -10.81 -10.79
CA LEU A 303 22.42 -10.59 -9.46
C LEU A 303 22.44 -11.89 -8.65
N LEU A 304 21.39 -12.71 -8.70
CA LEU A 304 21.34 -14.01 -8.04
C LEU A 304 22.47 -14.92 -8.52
N HIS A 305 22.71 -15.00 -9.83
CA HIS A 305 23.82 -15.79 -10.38
C HIS A 305 25.18 -15.33 -9.83
N HIS A 306 25.39 -14.02 -9.70
CA HIS A 306 26.63 -13.46 -9.14
C HIS A 306 26.78 -13.81 -7.65
N VAL A 307 25.70 -13.70 -6.88
CA VAL A 307 25.68 -14.05 -5.44
C VAL A 307 25.95 -15.55 -5.25
N GLU A 308 25.35 -16.41 -6.08
CA GLU A 308 25.55 -17.86 -6.04
C GLU A 308 26.98 -18.26 -6.43
N LEU A 309 27.59 -17.58 -7.40
CA LEU A 309 28.99 -17.78 -7.76
C LEU A 309 29.93 -17.39 -6.61
N ALA A 310 29.71 -16.22 -6.01
CA ALA A 310 30.49 -15.76 -4.84
C ALA A 310 30.36 -16.75 -3.67
N MET A 311 29.16 -17.27 -3.42
CA MET A 311 28.90 -18.30 -2.40
C MET A 311 29.65 -19.61 -2.70
N SER A 312 29.74 -20.01 -3.97
CA SER A 312 30.49 -21.19 -4.39
C SER A 312 31.99 -21.02 -4.14
N LYS A 313 32.57 -19.88 -4.53
CA LYS A 313 33.97 -19.53 -4.27
C LYS A 313 34.28 -19.53 -2.77
N LEU A 314 33.41 -18.92 -1.96
CA LEU A 314 33.54 -18.89 -0.49
C LEU A 314 33.61 -20.30 0.11
N LYS A 315 32.72 -21.20 -0.33
CA LYS A 315 32.67 -22.60 0.14
C LYS A 315 33.86 -23.43 -0.31
N ASN A 316 34.42 -23.14 -1.47
CA ASN A 316 35.61 -23.81 -2.00
C ASN A 316 36.92 -23.32 -1.35
N GLY A 317 36.83 -22.37 -0.41
CA GLY A 317 37.98 -21.89 0.36
C GLY A 317 38.81 -20.81 -0.33
N THR A 318 38.34 -20.25 -1.45
CA THR A 318 38.99 -19.15 -2.17
C THR A 318 39.29 -17.96 -1.26
N ASP A 319 40.43 -17.30 -1.48
CA ASP A 319 40.79 -16.08 -0.75
C ASP A 319 39.74 -14.99 -0.97
N LEU A 320 39.43 -14.20 0.07
CA LEU A 320 38.35 -13.21 0.08
C LEU A 320 38.49 -12.17 -1.03
N GLU A 321 39.73 -11.77 -1.35
CA GLU A 321 40.02 -10.84 -2.44
C GLU A 321 39.72 -11.41 -3.84
N ASP A 322 39.80 -12.74 -3.99
CA ASP A 322 39.58 -13.44 -5.26
C ASP A 322 38.11 -13.83 -5.48
N ILE A 323 37.27 -13.76 -4.44
CA ILE A 323 35.82 -14.03 -4.53
C ILE A 323 35.14 -13.04 -5.48
N TRP A 324 35.55 -11.78 -5.41
CA TRP A 324 34.93 -10.67 -6.15
C TRP A 324 35.56 -10.41 -7.52
N LYS A 325 36.75 -10.98 -7.78
CA LYS A 325 37.39 -10.89 -9.09
C LYS A 325 36.51 -11.57 -10.14
N LYS A 326 36.29 -10.88 -11.26
CA LYS A 326 35.60 -11.42 -12.42
C LYS A 326 36.35 -12.67 -12.89
N ASP A 327 35.64 -13.78 -12.98
CA ASP A 327 36.10 -14.88 -13.82
C ASP A 327 35.90 -14.42 -15.26
N GLU A 328 36.96 -13.93 -15.90
CA GLU A 328 37.01 -13.85 -17.36
C GLU A 328 37.20 -15.24 -17.97
N VAL A 329 36.21 -16.11 -17.79
CA VAL A 329 36.10 -17.41 -18.45
C VAL A 329 34.59 -17.70 -18.54
N SER A 330 33.90 -17.81 -19.68
CA SER A 330 34.31 -17.99 -21.07
C SER A 330 33.12 -17.68 -22.00
N ALA A 331 33.27 -16.69 -22.87
CA ALA A 331 32.48 -16.60 -24.11
C ALA A 331 32.99 -17.61 -25.18
N ALA A 332 33.85 -18.56 -24.79
CA ALA A 332 34.53 -19.50 -25.66
C ALA A 332 33.79 -20.84 -25.85
N THR A 333 32.56 -21.00 -25.35
CA THR A 333 31.77 -22.24 -25.58
C THR A 333 30.56 -22.04 -26.50
N ALA A 334 30.35 -20.85 -27.06
CA ALA A 334 29.25 -20.59 -28.02
C ALA A 334 29.71 -20.36 -29.46
N VAL A 335 31.02 -20.23 -29.74
CA VAL A 335 31.57 -20.06 -31.10
C VAL A 335 32.43 -21.26 -31.47
N GLY A 336 31.88 -22.45 -31.27
CA GLY A 336 32.44 -23.69 -31.78
C GLY A 336 31.59 -24.19 -32.93
N LEU A 337 31.55 -23.46 -34.05
CA LEU A 337 31.21 -23.92 -35.40
C LEU A 337 31.15 -22.69 -36.32
N LEU A 338 32.29 -22.30 -36.90
CA LEU A 338 32.47 -21.97 -38.32
C LEU A 338 33.94 -21.56 -38.52
N SER A 339 34.65 -22.42 -39.23
CA SER A 339 36.08 -22.35 -39.49
C SER A 339 36.43 -21.31 -40.56
N ASN A 340 37.66 -20.78 -40.41
CA ASN A 340 38.57 -20.26 -41.43
C ASN A 340 38.18 -19.02 -42.27
N SER A 341 38.93 -17.93 -42.08
CA SER A 341 39.96 -17.55 -43.07
C SER A 341 40.94 -16.49 -42.52
N ASN A 342 42.22 -16.78 -42.76
CA ASN A 342 43.46 -16.02 -42.59
C ASN A 342 43.41 -14.49 -42.76
N GLY A 343 44.31 -13.78 -42.07
CA GLY A 343 44.74 -12.45 -42.51
C GLY A 343 45.61 -11.66 -41.53
N ALA A 344 46.91 -12.00 -41.49
CA ALA A 344 48.09 -11.13 -41.33
C ALA A 344 48.18 -10.01 -40.25
N TRP A 345 49.23 -10.17 -39.40
CA TRP A 345 50.28 -9.19 -39.06
C TRP A 345 49.87 -7.98 -38.19
N GLY A 346 50.58 -7.52 -37.15
CA GLY A 346 51.92 -7.79 -36.62
C GLY A 346 52.41 -6.53 -35.89
N PHE A 347 53.16 -6.68 -34.80
CA PHE A 347 53.98 -5.67 -34.09
C PHE A 347 53.23 -4.55 -33.34
N ALA A 348 53.69 -4.00 -32.22
CA ALA A 348 54.80 -4.24 -31.30
C ALA A 348 54.51 -3.46 -30.01
N LYS A 349 55.13 -3.90 -28.91
CA LYS A 349 55.26 -3.12 -27.67
C LYS A 349 55.94 -1.77 -27.94
N ASN A 350 55.52 -0.74 -27.21
CA ASN A 350 56.44 0.29 -26.73
C ASN A 350 55.99 0.78 -25.35
N GLU A 351 56.91 0.69 -24.39
CA GLU A 351 56.86 1.36 -23.10
C GLU A 351 57.47 2.75 -23.25
N SER A 352 56.89 3.75 -22.58
CA SER A 352 57.63 4.94 -22.13
C SER A 352 56.91 5.62 -20.97
N GLN A 353 57.71 5.91 -19.95
CA GLN A 353 57.41 6.44 -18.62
C GLN A 353 56.91 7.90 -18.56
N ASP A 354 56.11 8.11 -17.51
CA ASP A 354 56.11 9.22 -16.53
C ASP A 354 55.44 10.59 -16.78
N GLN A 355 54.79 11.00 -15.67
CA GLN A 355 54.30 12.32 -15.23
C GLN A 355 52.94 12.80 -15.73
N GLU A 356 51.90 12.72 -14.89
CA GLU A 356 51.51 13.82 -13.98
C GLU A 356 50.28 13.42 -13.15
N THR A 357 50.33 13.78 -11.88
CA THR A 357 49.31 13.57 -10.85
C THR A 357 48.06 14.40 -11.15
N GLY A 358 47.12 13.81 -11.88
CA GLY A 358 45.74 14.27 -11.96
C GLY A 358 44.83 13.20 -11.35
N SER A 359 44.15 13.52 -10.25
CA SER A 359 43.09 12.67 -9.70
C SER A 359 42.09 12.28 -10.80
N PRO A 360 41.75 10.99 -10.98
CA PRO A 360 40.70 10.63 -11.92
C PRO A 360 39.35 11.13 -11.36
N PRO A 361 38.47 11.67 -12.20
CA PRO A 361 37.12 12.01 -11.78
C PRO A 361 36.41 10.70 -11.42
N SER A 362 35.76 10.70 -10.24
CA SER A 362 34.68 9.79 -9.81
C SER A 362 34.56 8.50 -10.63
N LYS A 363 35.11 7.41 -10.08
CA LYS A 363 34.99 6.03 -10.56
C LYS A 363 33.56 5.77 -11.05
N PHE A 364 33.34 5.87 -12.36
CA PHE A 364 32.05 5.61 -13.01
C PHE A 364 31.86 4.09 -12.96
N ASP A 365 31.05 3.60 -12.03
CA ASP A 365 30.88 2.17 -11.86
C ASP A 365 29.82 1.68 -12.86
N HIS A 366 30.29 1.33 -14.06
CA HIS A 366 29.47 0.78 -15.14
C HIS A 366 28.48 -0.31 -14.67
N ARG A 367 28.77 -1.03 -13.58
CA ARG A 367 27.87 -2.01 -12.97
C ARG A 367 26.65 -1.37 -12.31
N VAL A 368 26.85 -0.30 -11.53
CA VAL A 368 25.79 0.47 -10.88
C VAL A 368 24.93 1.18 -11.91
N GLU A 369 25.55 1.77 -12.94
CA GLU A 369 24.81 2.38 -14.05
C GLU A 369 24.02 1.37 -14.89
N THR A 370 24.56 0.16 -15.12
CA THR A 370 23.83 -0.90 -15.84
C THR A 370 22.60 -1.36 -15.05
N LEU A 371 22.73 -1.55 -13.73
CA LEU A 371 21.61 -1.95 -12.89
C LEU A 371 20.52 -0.87 -12.80
N LYS A 372 20.91 0.41 -12.73
CA LYS A 372 19.96 1.53 -12.79
C LYS A 372 19.18 1.53 -14.11
N LEU A 373 19.86 1.30 -15.23
CA LEU A 373 19.22 1.25 -16.54
C LEU A 373 18.24 0.07 -16.63
N GLU A 374 18.60 -1.10 -16.12
CA GLU A 374 17.70 -2.26 -16.08
C GLU A 374 16.47 -2.01 -15.19
N ASP A 375 16.64 -1.41 -14.01
CA ASP A 375 15.54 -1.00 -13.13
C ASP A 375 14.61 0.03 -13.81
N GLU A 376 15.17 0.97 -14.58
CA GLU A 376 14.40 1.94 -15.36
C GLU A 376 13.60 1.26 -16.47
N VAL A 377 14.20 0.31 -17.21
CA VAL A 377 13.48 -0.49 -18.21
C VAL A 377 12.33 -1.27 -17.56
N ASP A 378 12.56 -1.92 -16.43
CA ASP A 378 11.51 -2.65 -15.70
C ASP A 378 10.37 -1.72 -15.25
N GLN A 379 10.69 -0.50 -14.78
CA GLN A 379 9.71 0.50 -14.41
C GLN A 379 8.88 1.01 -15.61
N ILE A 380 9.53 1.22 -16.76
CA ILE A 380 8.86 1.60 -18.01
C ILE A 380 7.89 0.49 -18.44
N LEU A 381 8.33 -0.77 -18.41
CA LEU A 381 7.51 -1.93 -18.78
C LEU A 381 6.33 -2.13 -17.80
N ASP A 382 6.53 -1.93 -16.50
CA ASP A 382 5.46 -1.99 -15.51
C ASP A 382 4.43 -0.85 -15.69
N SER A 383 4.91 0.35 -16.00
CA SER A 383 4.05 1.51 -16.29
C SER A 383 3.23 1.28 -17.56
N LEU A 384 3.84 0.73 -18.61
CA LEU A 384 3.14 0.34 -19.84
C LEU A 384 2.07 -0.72 -19.57
N ARG A 385 2.40 -1.76 -18.80
CA ARG A 385 1.46 -2.81 -18.40
C ARG A 385 0.26 -2.23 -17.65
N LYS A 386 0.50 -1.38 -16.65
CA LYS A 386 -0.56 -0.71 -15.87
C LYS A 386 -1.46 0.16 -16.75
N SER A 387 -0.88 0.91 -17.68
CA SER A 387 -1.65 1.71 -18.64
C SER A 387 -2.57 0.84 -19.49
N GLN A 388 -2.05 -0.27 -20.03
CA GLN A 388 -2.83 -1.21 -20.83
C GLN A 388 -3.94 -1.91 -20.01
N GLU A 389 -3.68 -2.25 -18.75
CA GLU A 389 -4.69 -2.80 -17.84
C GLU A 389 -5.82 -1.81 -17.53
N ILE A 390 -5.51 -0.52 -17.39
CA ILE A 390 -6.51 0.54 -17.21
C ILE A 390 -7.36 0.69 -18.48
N GLU A 391 -6.72 0.77 -19.65
CA GLU A 391 -7.42 0.85 -20.94
C GLU A 391 -8.34 -0.36 -21.16
N TYR A 392 -7.85 -1.57 -20.89
CA TYR A 392 -8.63 -2.81 -21.00
C TYR A 392 -9.85 -2.78 -20.09
N ARG A 393 -9.68 -2.40 -18.82
CA ARG A 393 -10.77 -2.35 -17.84
C ARG A 393 -11.82 -1.32 -18.23
N LEU A 394 -11.39 -0.15 -18.69
CA LEU A 394 -12.31 0.87 -19.19
C LEU A 394 -13.09 0.36 -20.41
N ALA A 395 -12.43 -0.35 -21.33
CA ALA A 395 -13.10 -0.96 -22.47
C ALA A 395 -14.13 -2.00 -22.04
N GLU A 396 -13.76 -2.91 -21.14
CA GLU A 396 -14.64 -3.94 -20.59
C GLU A 396 -15.88 -3.34 -19.93
N GLU A 397 -15.70 -2.33 -19.07
CA GLU A 397 -16.79 -1.63 -18.39
C GLU A 397 -17.76 -0.98 -19.39
N ARG A 398 -17.24 -0.20 -20.34
CA ARG A 398 -18.05 0.55 -21.30
C ARG A 398 -18.77 -0.37 -22.29
N LEU A 399 -18.07 -1.38 -22.82
CA LEU A 399 -18.68 -2.37 -23.73
C LEU A 399 -19.76 -3.20 -23.01
N SER A 400 -19.53 -3.58 -21.76
CA SER A 400 -20.51 -4.30 -20.95
C SER A 400 -21.74 -3.46 -20.64
N ALA A 401 -21.55 -2.18 -20.29
CA ALA A 401 -22.64 -1.24 -20.09
C ALA A 401 -23.49 -1.06 -21.37
N GLN A 402 -22.84 -0.88 -22.52
CA GLN A 402 -23.52 -0.75 -23.82
C GLN A 402 -24.29 -2.03 -24.19
N LYS A 403 -23.70 -3.21 -23.96
CA LYS A 403 -24.37 -4.50 -24.15
C LYS A 403 -25.64 -4.59 -23.30
N ASN A 404 -25.54 -4.28 -22.01
CA ASN A 404 -26.69 -4.34 -21.10
C ASN A 404 -27.79 -3.34 -21.50
N TYR A 405 -27.41 -2.15 -21.95
CA TYR A 405 -28.36 -1.16 -22.45
C TYR A 405 -29.13 -1.69 -23.68
N ILE A 406 -28.43 -2.27 -24.65
CA ILE A 406 -29.05 -2.88 -25.83
C ILE A 406 -29.99 -4.03 -25.45
N LEU A 407 -29.59 -4.90 -24.51
CA LEU A 407 -30.44 -5.99 -24.03
C LEU A 407 -31.73 -5.47 -23.38
N ASN A 408 -31.66 -4.41 -22.59
CA ASN A 408 -32.83 -3.78 -22.00
C ASN A 408 -33.77 -3.19 -23.08
N LEU A 409 -33.21 -2.60 -24.15
CA LEU A 409 -34.01 -2.10 -25.28
C LEU A 409 -34.71 -3.24 -26.03
N TYR A 410 -34.06 -4.40 -26.22
CA TYR A 410 -34.71 -5.57 -26.80
C TYR A 410 -35.88 -6.06 -25.94
N GLN A 411 -35.71 -6.14 -24.62
CA GLN A 411 -36.80 -6.51 -23.71
C GLN A 411 -37.98 -5.55 -23.77
N GLN A 412 -37.71 -4.24 -23.86
CA GLN A 412 -38.75 -3.22 -24.03
C GLN A 412 -39.47 -3.39 -25.37
N LEU A 413 -38.72 -3.60 -26.46
CA LEU A 413 -39.28 -3.84 -27.78
C LEU A 413 -40.21 -5.08 -27.81
N ASP A 414 -39.81 -6.17 -27.15
CA ASP A 414 -40.62 -7.39 -27.06
C ASP A 414 -41.91 -7.16 -26.28
N LYS A 415 -41.85 -6.34 -25.21
CA LYS A 415 -43.04 -5.94 -24.46
C LYS A 415 -43.98 -5.08 -25.30
N GLU A 416 -43.46 -4.03 -25.93
CA GLU A 416 -44.22 -3.11 -26.79
C GLU A 416 -44.89 -3.87 -27.95
N ARG A 417 -44.20 -4.85 -28.56
CA ARG A 417 -44.78 -5.76 -29.58
C ARG A 417 -45.89 -6.64 -29.01
N SER A 418 -45.71 -7.17 -27.81
CA SER A 418 -46.71 -8.02 -27.15
C SER A 418 -47.96 -7.22 -26.79
N ASP A 419 -47.82 -5.95 -26.44
CA ASP A 419 -48.93 -5.06 -26.12
C ASP A 419 -49.67 -4.66 -27.40
N LEU A 420 -48.94 -4.32 -28.48
CA LEU A 420 -49.52 -4.09 -29.80
C LEU A 420 -50.35 -5.27 -30.31
N SER A 421 -49.90 -6.51 -30.09
CA SER A 421 -50.64 -7.71 -30.50
C SER A 421 -51.93 -7.96 -29.69
N ARG A 422 -52.11 -7.31 -28.53
CA ARG A 422 -53.24 -7.54 -27.61
C ARG A 422 -54.37 -6.51 -27.73
N HIS A 423 -54.16 -5.37 -28.38
CA HIS A 423 -55.14 -4.28 -28.48
C HIS A 423 -56.01 -4.35 -29.74
N THR A 424 -57.29 -3.95 -29.61
CA THR A 424 -58.33 -4.05 -30.68
C THR A 424 -58.97 -2.70 -31.08
N SER A 425 -58.57 -1.56 -30.51
CA SER A 425 -59.07 -0.22 -30.88
C SER A 425 -58.15 0.46 -31.90
N SER A 426 -58.75 1.19 -32.86
CA SER A 426 -58.01 1.76 -34.01
C SER A 426 -57.10 2.94 -33.68
N GLU A 427 -57.45 3.79 -32.69
CA GLU A 427 -56.66 4.99 -32.37
C GLU A 427 -55.44 4.69 -31.47
N ASP A 428 -55.52 3.68 -30.59
CA ASP A 428 -54.38 3.27 -29.76
C ASP A 428 -53.34 2.45 -30.54
N GLN A 429 -53.77 1.78 -31.61
CA GLN A 429 -52.93 0.88 -32.40
C GLN A 429 -51.83 1.63 -33.18
N ASP A 430 -52.14 2.80 -33.74
CA ASP A 430 -51.15 3.63 -34.45
C ASP A 430 -50.06 4.15 -33.51
N SER A 431 -50.44 4.56 -32.30
CA SER A 431 -49.49 5.04 -31.28
C SER A 431 -48.52 3.93 -30.80
N LEU A 432 -49.02 2.69 -30.70
CA LEU A 432 -48.21 1.52 -30.32
C LEU A 432 -47.29 1.08 -31.47
N LEU A 433 -47.74 1.18 -32.71
CA LEU A 433 -46.90 0.95 -33.90
C LEU A 433 -45.73 1.93 -33.95
N ASP A 434 -45.99 3.23 -33.75
CA ASP A 434 -44.97 4.27 -33.71
C ASP A 434 -43.94 4.01 -32.58
N ALA A 435 -44.41 3.58 -31.40
CA ALA A 435 -43.52 3.21 -30.30
C ALA A 435 -42.58 2.05 -30.66
N VAL A 436 -43.11 0.98 -31.27
CA VAL A 436 -42.34 -0.18 -31.71
C VAL A 436 -41.31 0.20 -32.79
N LEU A 437 -41.71 1.02 -33.77
CA LEU A 437 -40.80 1.48 -34.84
C LEU A 437 -39.68 2.36 -34.27
N SER A 438 -40.02 3.33 -33.42
CA SER A 438 -39.05 4.21 -32.75
C SER A 438 -38.05 3.41 -31.91
N ARG A 439 -38.52 2.39 -31.19
CA ARG A 439 -37.67 1.49 -30.39
C ARG A 439 -36.76 0.65 -31.25
N ALA A 440 -37.27 0.09 -32.35
CA ALA A 440 -36.46 -0.69 -33.29
C ALA A 440 -35.34 0.16 -33.91
N ASP A 441 -35.63 1.41 -34.26
CA ASP A 441 -34.62 2.35 -34.75
C ASP A 441 -33.60 2.72 -33.67
N GLN A 442 -34.03 2.86 -32.42
CA GLN A 442 -33.11 3.07 -31.30
C GLN A 442 -32.16 1.89 -31.12
N VAL A 443 -32.67 0.65 -31.13
CA VAL A 443 -31.83 -0.56 -31.07
C VAL A 443 -30.80 -0.56 -32.20
N LYS A 444 -31.23 -0.24 -33.43
CA LYS A 444 -30.33 -0.19 -34.60
C LYS A 444 -29.21 0.84 -34.44
N ARG A 445 -29.51 2.02 -33.89
CA ARG A 445 -28.50 3.04 -33.57
C ARG A 445 -27.51 2.54 -32.52
N GLU A 446 -28.00 1.99 -31.41
CA GLU A 446 -27.13 1.54 -30.32
C GLU A 446 -26.27 0.32 -30.68
N VAL A 447 -26.76 -0.57 -31.55
CA VAL A 447 -25.97 -1.67 -32.11
C VAL A 447 -24.87 -1.13 -33.04
N SER A 448 -25.15 -0.08 -33.82
CA SER A 448 -24.13 0.56 -34.66
C SER A 448 -23.06 1.22 -33.80
N ARG A 449 -23.48 1.92 -32.74
CA ARG A 449 -22.59 2.49 -31.73
C ARG A 449 -21.69 1.45 -31.06
N LEU A 450 -22.21 0.25 -30.74
CA LEU A 450 -21.40 -0.85 -30.20
C LEU A 450 -20.33 -1.33 -31.20
N LYS A 451 -20.62 -1.30 -32.51
CA LYS A 451 -19.62 -1.61 -33.54
C LYS A 451 -18.52 -0.56 -33.59
N ASP A 452 -18.86 0.72 -33.46
CA ASP A 452 -17.88 1.80 -33.37
C ASP A 452 -17.00 1.64 -32.13
N MET A 453 -17.60 1.29 -30.98
CA MET A 453 -16.86 0.99 -29.76
C MET A 453 -15.90 -0.20 -29.90
N ALA A 454 -16.20 -1.17 -30.77
CA ALA A 454 -15.36 -2.35 -30.98
C ALA A 454 -14.00 -2.02 -31.63
N GLU A 455 -13.82 -0.81 -32.18
CA GLU A 455 -12.55 -0.34 -32.72
C GLU A 455 -11.41 -0.33 -31.68
N VAL A 456 -11.72 -0.27 -30.38
CA VAL A 456 -10.74 -0.41 -29.29
C VAL A 456 -9.96 -1.73 -29.33
N ALA A 457 -10.46 -2.75 -30.03
CA ALA A 457 -9.71 -4.00 -30.25
C ALA A 457 -8.39 -3.78 -31.01
N LYS A 458 -8.26 -2.66 -31.74
CA LYS A 458 -7.01 -2.24 -32.42
C LYS A 458 -6.04 -1.49 -31.49
N GLY A 459 -6.43 -1.27 -30.23
CA GLY A 459 -5.72 -0.46 -29.22
C GLY A 459 -6.21 0.99 -29.20
N PHE A 460 -6.31 1.59 -28.00
CA PHE A 460 -6.87 2.95 -27.81
C PHE A 460 -6.14 4.01 -28.63
N GLY A 461 -4.81 3.92 -28.75
CA GLY A 461 -4.02 4.86 -29.57
C GLY A 461 -4.33 4.84 -31.07
N ARG A 462 -5.06 3.84 -31.58
CA ARG A 462 -5.46 3.73 -32.98
C ARG A 462 -6.94 4.06 -33.21
N VAL A 463 -7.71 4.28 -32.15
CA VAL A 463 -9.12 4.60 -32.24
C VAL A 463 -9.29 6.09 -32.57
N PRO A 464 -10.19 6.45 -33.49
CA PRO A 464 -10.52 7.86 -33.76
C PRO A 464 -10.89 8.62 -32.48
N LYS A 465 -10.32 9.83 -32.30
CA LYS A 465 -10.50 10.64 -31.08
C LYS A 465 -11.98 10.91 -30.73
N HIS A 466 -12.84 11.09 -31.73
CA HIS A 466 -14.27 11.33 -31.52
C HIS A 466 -14.95 10.13 -30.83
N ILE A 467 -14.57 8.89 -31.20
CA ILE A 467 -15.09 7.67 -30.55
C ILE A 467 -14.61 7.59 -29.10
N LEU A 468 -13.33 7.87 -28.84
CA LEU A 468 -12.77 7.85 -27.49
C LEU A 468 -13.45 8.87 -26.57
N LYS A 469 -13.73 10.06 -27.09
CA LYS A 469 -14.44 11.11 -26.35
C LYS A 469 -15.90 10.75 -26.09
N GLU A 470 -16.65 10.41 -27.13
CA GLU A 470 -18.09 10.17 -27.02
C GLU A 470 -18.44 8.87 -26.29
N GLN A 471 -17.62 7.83 -26.45
CA GLN A 471 -17.94 6.48 -25.98
C GLN A 471 -17.19 6.06 -24.73
N PHE A 472 -15.98 6.58 -24.53
CA PHE A 472 -15.13 6.23 -23.39
C PHE A 472 -14.89 7.41 -22.44
N GLY A 473 -15.33 8.62 -22.78
CA GLY A 473 -15.18 9.81 -21.93
C GLY A 473 -13.73 10.26 -21.78
N LEU A 474 -12.88 9.95 -22.75
CA LEU A 474 -11.47 10.33 -22.76
C LEU A 474 -11.30 11.63 -23.57
N ASP A 475 -11.02 12.73 -22.87
CA ASP A 475 -10.54 13.96 -23.50
C ASP A 475 -9.03 13.84 -23.73
N ILE A 476 -8.65 13.62 -24.99
CA ILE A 476 -7.25 13.66 -25.40
C ILE A 476 -6.89 15.12 -25.66
N GLU A 477 -6.51 15.84 -24.60
CA GLU A 477 -5.85 17.15 -24.73
C GLU A 477 -4.50 17.00 -25.43
N HIS A 478 -4.11 18.05 -26.16
CA HIS A 478 -3.03 18.06 -27.14
C HIS A 478 -1.62 18.08 -26.54
#